data_AF-A0AB34JV14-F1
#
_entry.id   AF-A0AB34JV14-F1
#
_cell.length_a   1.000
_cell.length_b   1.000
_cell.length_c   1.000
_cell.angle_alpha   90.00
_cell.angle_beta   90.00
_cell.angle_gamma   90.00
#
_symmetry.space_group_name_H-M   'P 1'
#
loop_
_entity.id
_entity.type
_entity.pdbx_description
1 polymer ?
#
loop_
_entity_poly.entity_id
_entity_poly.type
_entity_poly.pdbx_seq_one_letter_code
_entity_poly.pdbx_strand_id
1 'polypeptide(L)'
;MASAAAPPAAATSSTRKRRRVDTLDPSPAVRHKSPRRAGPGVALQQIPSVSRKLRLYPSRGYHYYLAALHTVMYGTPGADATRRRDVLAFDGFAEPADAARKAAALGKQKAKWNVRFLKLFLSLMGLSLEGTREELIARLVGFLAKPDPARVDPAVPVFQLV
;
A
#
# COMPACT_ATOMS: atom_id res chain seq x y z
N MET A 1 -20.40 -74.40 -20.66
CA MET A 1 -20.92 -73.40 -21.62
C MET A 1 -21.58 -72.30 -20.83
N ALA A 2 -21.14 -71.06 -21.07
CA ALA A 2 -21.59 -69.85 -20.39
C ALA A 2 -23.03 -69.46 -20.80
N SER A 3 -23.78 -68.83 -19.91
CA SER A 3 -24.46 -67.58 -20.21
C SER A 3 -25.08 -66.98 -18.94
N ALA A 4 -24.71 -65.73 -18.67
CA ALA A 4 -25.26 -64.87 -17.63
C ALA A 4 -26.62 -64.29 -18.06
N ALA A 5 -27.48 -63.95 -17.09
CA ALA A 5 -28.48 -62.89 -17.22
C ALA A 5 -29.05 -62.51 -15.84
N ALA A 6 -28.47 -61.48 -15.22
CA ALA A 6 -29.11 -60.73 -14.14
C ALA A 6 -30.10 -59.72 -14.74
N PRO A 7 -31.23 -59.42 -14.07
CA PRO A 7 -32.23 -58.46 -14.58
C PRO A 7 -31.71 -57.01 -14.54
N PRO A 8 -32.09 -56.16 -15.51
CA PRO A 8 -31.65 -54.77 -15.57
C PRO A 8 -32.38 -53.92 -14.52
N ALA A 9 -31.60 -53.30 -13.64
CA ALA A 9 -32.06 -52.25 -12.74
C ALA A 9 -32.48 -51.01 -13.56
N ALA A 10 -33.75 -50.63 -13.45
CA ALA A 10 -34.28 -49.40 -14.01
C ALA A 10 -33.58 -48.18 -13.39
N ALA A 11 -32.69 -47.54 -14.16
CA ALA A 11 -32.09 -46.27 -13.81
C ALA A 11 -33.12 -45.15 -14.01
N THR A 12 -33.75 -44.72 -12.92
CA THR A 12 -34.52 -43.47 -12.87
C THR A 12 -33.56 -42.29 -12.93
N SER A 13 -33.34 -41.75 -14.14
CA SER A 13 -32.58 -40.52 -14.37
C SER A 13 -33.36 -39.32 -13.79
N SER A 14 -33.12 -38.97 -12.53
CA SER A 14 -33.62 -37.71 -11.98
C SER A 14 -32.86 -36.56 -12.66
N THR A 15 -33.54 -35.88 -13.58
CA THR A 15 -33.04 -34.65 -14.20
C THR A 15 -33.02 -33.57 -13.14
N ARG A 16 -31.87 -33.39 -12.50
CA ARG A 16 -31.63 -32.24 -11.61
C ARG A 16 -31.49 -31.01 -12.50
N LYS A 17 -32.62 -30.32 -12.71
CA LYS A 17 -32.72 -29.03 -13.41
C LYS A 17 -31.75 -28.06 -12.71
N ARG A 18 -30.55 -27.86 -13.27
CA ARG A 18 -29.58 -26.90 -12.75
C ARG A 18 -30.19 -25.51 -12.84
N ARG A 19 -30.41 -24.89 -11.67
CA ARG A 19 -30.79 -23.48 -11.56
C ARG A 19 -29.75 -22.67 -12.33
N ARG A 20 -30.17 -21.97 -13.40
CA ARG A 20 -29.37 -20.89 -13.98
C ARG A 20 -29.17 -19.86 -12.88
N VAL A 21 -27.92 -19.59 -12.55
CA VAL A 21 -27.55 -18.42 -11.76
C VAL A 21 -27.45 -17.29 -12.77
N ASP A 22 -28.36 -16.32 -12.69
CA ASP A 22 -28.26 -15.09 -13.44
C ASP A 22 -26.87 -14.49 -13.21
N THR A 23 -26.14 -14.35 -14.30
CA THR A 23 -24.81 -13.73 -14.31
C THR A 23 -25.05 -12.28 -13.97
N LEU A 24 -24.70 -11.87 -12.75
CA LEU A 24 -24.69 -10.45 -12.37
C LEU A 24 -23.87 -9.69 -13.43
N ASP A 25 -24.52 -8.74 -14.11
CA ASP A 25 -23.83 -7.71 -14.86
C ASP A 25 -22.70 -7.14 -13.99
N PRO A 26 -21.46 -7.02 -14.51
CA PRO A 26 -20.44 -6.26 -13.81
C PRO A 26 -20.86 -4.79 -13.83
N SER A 27 -21.63 -4.41 -12.82
CA SER A 27 -21.88 -3.01 -12.46
C SER A 27 -20.52 -2.31 -12.42
N PRO A 28 -20.34 -1.18 -13.11
CA PRO A 28 -19.06 -0.52 -13.17
C PRO A 28 -18.62 -0.22 -11.75
N ALA A 29 -17.53 -0.87 -11.31
CA ALA A 29 -16.96 -0.67 -9.99
C ALA A 29 -16.77 0.83 -9.78
N VAL A 30 -17.69 1.44 -9.01
CA VAL A 30 -17.58 2.82 -8.60
C VAL A 30 -16.28 2.88 -7.85
N ARG A 31 -15.26 3.46 -8.49
CA ARG A 31 -13.96 3.71 -7.87
C ARG A 31 -14.25 4.57 -6.66
N HIS A 32 -14.30 3.97 -5.48
CA HIS A 32 -14.37 4.70 -4.24
C HIS A 32 -13.13 5.60 -4.23
N LYS A 33 -13.33 6.89 -4.54
CA LYS A 33 -12.43 7.94 -4.11
C LYS A 33 -12.50 7.85 -2.59
N SER A 34 -11.54 7.16 -1.97
CA SER A 34 -11.37 7.22 -0.52
C SER A 34 -11.45 8.69 -0.13
N PRO A 35 -12.32 9.08 0.82
CA PRO A 35 -12.54 10.47 1.17
C PRO A 35 -11.20 11.04 1.60
N ARG A 36 -10.60 11.79 0.70
CA ARG A 36 -9.25 12.31 0.82
C ARG A 36 -9.35 13.44 1.81
N ARG A 37 -8.92 13.21 3.06
CA ARG A 37 -8.62 14.32 3.96
C ARG A 37 -7.41 15.02 3.36
N ALA A 38 -7.65 16.07 2.59
CA ALA A 38 -6.59 16.83 1.94
C ALA A 38 -5.71 17.46 3.01
N GLY A 39 -4.45 17.06 3.05
CA GLY A 39 -3.45 17.68 3.91
C GLY A 39 -3.05 19.09 3.42
N PRO A 40 -2.41 19.90 4.27
CA PRO A 40 -1.94 21.25 3.93
C PRO A 40 -0.66 21.26 3.07
N GLY A 41 -0.16 20.11 2.63
CA GLY A 41 1.10 19.96 1.89
C GLY A 41 0.91 19.73 0.39
N VAL A 42 2.04 19.65 -0.31
CA VAL A 42 2.11 19.34 -1.73
C VAL A 42 1.99 17.84 -1.93
N ALA A 43 1.12 17.38 -2.84
CA ALA A 43 0.96 15.96 -3.10
C ALA A 43 2.29 15.32 -3.52
N LEU A 44 2.60 14.11 -3.03
CA LEU A 44 3.87 13.42 -3.37
C LEU A 44 4.04 13.18 -4.88
N GLN A 45 2.94 13.11 -5.63
CA GLN A 45 2.92 13.05 -7.09
C GLN A 45 3.48 14.32 -7.74
N GLN A 46 3.28 15.49 -7.12
CA GLN A 46 3.75 16.77 -7.65
C GLN A 46 5.24 16.99 -7.40
N ILE A 47 5.87 16.21 -6.52
CA ILE A 47 7.32 16.25 -6.29
C ILE A 47 7.99 15.32 -7.32
N PRO A 48 8.72 15.85 -8.33
CA PRO A 48 9.24 15.02 -9.42
C PRO A 48 10.25 13.97 -8.94
N SER A 49 11.10 14.33 -7.96
CA SER A 49 12.11 13.43 -7.38
C SER A 49 11.47 12.23 -6.67
N VAL A 50 10.49 12.50 -5.80
CA VAL A 50 9.81 11.46 -5.00
C VAL A 50 8.91 10.60 -5.88
N SER A 51 8.14 11.22 -6.78
CA SER A 51 7.27 10.50 -7.70
C SER A 51 8.05 9.61 -8.65
N ARG A 52 9.20 10.06 -9.19
CA ARG A 52 10.09 9.24 -10.02
C ARG A 52 10.67 8.07 -9.22
N LYS A 53 11.19 8.30 -8.01
CA LYS A 53 11.74 7.24 -7.15
C LYS A 53 10.68 6.19 -6.79
N LEU A 54 9.50 6.61 -6.35
CA LEU A 54 8.36 5.71 -6.09
C LEU A 54 7.90 4.97 -7.35
N ARG A 55 8.05 5.59 -8.54
CA ARG A 55 7.65 4.96 -9.79
C ARG A 55 8.64 3.93 -10.31
N LEU A 56 9.93 4.21 -10.15
CA LEU A 56 11.04 3.33 -10.53
C LEU A 56 11.23 2.20 -9.52
N TYR A 57 10.69 2.35 -8.31
CA TYR A 57 10.82 1.33 -7.28
C TYR A 57 10.16 0.01 -7.72
N PRO A 58 10.88 -1.13 -7.65
CA PRO A 58 10.40 -2.40 -8.18
C PRO A 58 9.16 -2.87 -7.43
N SER A 59 8.09 -3.17 -8.18
CA SER A 59 6.83 -3.66 -7.62
C SER A 59 6.96 -5.07 -7.02
N ARG A 60 7.75 -5.96 -7.65
CA ARG A 60 7.96 -7.34 -7.19
C ARG A 60 8.74 -7.36 -5.87
N GLY A 61 8.16 -7.92 -4.82
CA GLY A 61 8.80 -8.13 -3.51
C GLY A 61 8.66 -6.96 -2.51
N TYR A 62 8.41 -5.74 -2.98
CA TYR A 62 8.33 -4.57 -2.10
C TYR A 62 6.90 -4.14 -1.73
N HIS A 63 5.91 -4.97 -2.06
CA HIS A 63 4.51 -4.78 -1.67
C HIS A 63 4.36 -4.54 -0.16
N TYR A 64 5.17 -5.22 0.67
CA TYR A 64 5.18 -5.07 2.12
C TYR A 64 5.55 -3.64 2.57
N TYR A 65 6.58 -3.04 1.96
CA TYR A 65 7.06 -1.70 2.33
C TYR A 65 6.04 -0.64 1.96
N LEU A 66 5.50 -0.72 0.74
CA LEU A 66 4.42 0.17 0.32
C LEU A 66 3.19 -0.01 1.22
N ALA A 67 2.84 -1.23 1.62
CA ALA A 67 1.69 -1.49 2.49
C ALA A 67 1.88 -0.87 3.88
N ALA A 68 3.09 -0.99 4.43
CA ALA A 68 3.45 -0.35 5.69
C ALA A 68 3.37 1.18 5.60
N LEU A 69 3.88 1.76 4.51
CA LEU A 69 3.81 3.19 4.25
C LEU A 69 2.35 3.67 4.12
N HIS A 70 1.53 2.97 3.34
CA HIS A 70 0.10 3.27 3.21
C HIS A 70 -0.63 3.16 4.55
N THR A 71 -0.23 2.21 5.42
CA THR A 71 -0.80 2.05 6.77
C THR A 71 -0.43 3.22 7.67
N VAL A 72 0.77 3.77 7.57
CA VAL A 72 1.15 4.99 8.31
C VAL A 72 0.35 6.19 7.81
N MET A 73 0.14 6.29 6.49
CA MET A 73 -0.51 7.44 5.88
C MET A 73 -2.03 7.43 6.13
N TYR A 74 -2.68 6.31 5.84
CA TYR A 74 -4.13 6.15 5.82
C TYR A 74 -4.69 5.21 6.89
N GLY A 75 -3.86 4.63 7.75
CA GLY A 75 -4.29 3.67 8.77
C GLY A 75 -4.59 2.26 8.23
N THR A 76 -4.56 2.05 6.92
CA THR A 76 -4.88 0.79 6.26
C THR A 76 -3.77 0.39 5.28
N PRO A 77 -3.59 -0.89 4.94
CA PRO A 77 -2.56 -1.29 3.98
C PRO A 77 -2.91 -0.99 2.51
N GLY A 78 -4.20 -0.81 2.18
CA GLY A 78 -4.67 -0.56 0.81
C GLY A 78 -4.51 -1.75 -0.15
N ALA A 79 -5.23 -1.74 -1.27
CA ALA A 79 -5.15 -2.78 -2.30
C ALA A 79 -3.89 -2.62 -3.15
N ASP A 80 -3.23 -3.70 -3.56
CA ASP A 80 -1.95 -3.65 -4.30
C ASP A 80 -2.02 -2.78 -5.57
N ALA A 81 -3.14 -2.86 -6.30
CA ALA A 81 -3.35 -2.12 -7.54
C ALA A 81 -3.48 -0.60 -7.34
N THR A 82 -4.04 -0.15 -6.20
CA THR A 82 -4.28 1.28 -5.93
C THR A 82 -3.25 1.90 -5.01
N ARG A 83 -2.61 1.09 -4.15
CA ARG A 83 -1.70 1.53 -3.09
C ARG A 83 -0.64 2.52 -3.57
N ARG A 84 0.01 2.25 -4.70
CA ARG A 84 1.03 3.15 -5.26
C ARG A 84 0.44 4.50 -5.70
N ARG A 85 -0.73 4.48 -6.32
CA ARG A 85 -1.44 5.71 -6.71
C ARG A 85 -1.87 6.49 -5.47
N ASP A 86 -2.34 5.79 -4.45
CA ASP A 86 -2.85 6.40 -3.23
C ASP A 86 -1.69 7.00 -2.39
N VAL A 87 -0.53 6.33 -2.32
CA VAL A 87 0.71 6.89 -1.74
C VAL A 87 1.15 8.14 -2.50
N LEU A 88 1.16 8.12 -3.84
CA LEU A 88 1.51 9.30 -4.64
C LEU A 88 0.50 10.44 -4.47
N ALA A 89 -0.76 10.11 -4.26
CA ALA A 89 -1.81 11.08 -4.04
C ALA A 89 -1.64 11.83 -2.70
N PHE A 90 -1.03 11.24 -1.69
CA PHE A 90 -0.95 11.85 -0.37
C PHE A 90 -0.35 13.26 -0.35
N ASP A 91 -1.05 14.16 0.35
CA ASP A 91 -0.81 15.60 0.44
C ASP A 91 -0.57 16.07 1.89
N GLY A 92 -0.36 15.15 2.83
CA GLY A 92 0.00 15.45 4.21
C GLY A 92 -1.00 14.94 5.25
N PHE A 93 -0.70 15.16 6.53
CA PHE A 93 -1.66 14.88 7.61
C PHE A 93 -2.57 16.09 7.82
N ALA A 94 -3.88 15.85 7.96
CA ALA A 94 -4.85 16.91 8.19
C ALA A 94 -4.64 17.62 9.54
N GLU A 95 -4.23 16.89 10.58
CA GLU A 95 -3.89 17.47 11.88
C GLU A 95 -2.42 17.25 12.25
N PRO A 96 -1.76 18.24 12.87
CA PRO A 96 -0.40 18.07 13.42
C PRO A 96 -0.36 17.05 14.56
N ALA A 97 -1.47 16.88 15.30
CA ALA A 97 -1.60 15.88 16.35
C ALA A 97 -1.51 14.44 15.81
N ASP A 98 -1.97 14.20 14.57
CA ASP A 98 -1.85 12.89 13.92
C ASP A 98 -0.39 12.54 13.64
N ALA A 99 0.44 13.53 13.31
CA ALA A 99 1.86 13.33 13.10
C ALA A 99 2.53 12.84 14.40
N ALA A 100 2.29 13.52 15.53
CA ALA A 100 2.86 13.11 16.83
C ALA A 100 2.41 11.70 17.25
N ARG A 101 1.12 11.38 17.07
CA ARG A 101 0.58 10.03 17.35
C ARG A 101 1.24 8.96 16.47
N LYS A 102 1.43 9.24 15.18
CA LYS A 102 2.07 8.31 14.23
C LYS A 102 3.55 8.13 14.55
N ALA A 103 4.27 9.19 14.91
CA ALA A 103 5.66 9.09 15.37
C ALA A 103 5.78 8.19 16.61
N ALA A 104 4.90 8.37 17.60
CA ALA A 104 4.89 7.52 18.79
C ALA A 104 4.56 6.05 18.45
N ALA A 105 3.60 5.80 17.55
CA ALA A 105 3.24 4.47 17.10
C ALA A 105 4.41 3.78 16.35
N LEU A 106 5.10 4.51 15.47
CA LEU A 106 6.31 4.06 14.77
C LEU A 106 7.44 3.74 15.76
N GLY A 107 7.62 4.58 16.78
CA GLY A 107 8.61 4.40 17.85
C GLY A 107 8.42 3.08 18.60
N LYS A 108 7.17 2.73 18.92
CA LYS A 108 6.78 1.48 19.60
C LYS A 108 6.98 0.23 18.73
N GLN A 109 6.79 0.33 17.42
CA GLN A 109 6.92 -0.80 16.49
C GLN A 109 8.37 -1.08 16.06
N LYS A 110 9.28 -1.32 17.01
CA LYS A 110 10.73 -1.51 16.75
C LYS A 110 11.05 -2.62 15.75
N ALA A 111 10.33 -3.75 15.83
CA ALA A 111 10.56 -4.90 14.95
C ALA A 111 10.18 -4.62 13.49
N LYS A 112 9.11 -3.83 13.26
CA LYS A 112 8.62 -3.50 11.92
C LYS A 112 9.34 -2.29 11.32
N TRP A 113 9.63 -1.29 12.16
CA TRP A 113 10.30 -0.05 11.78
C TRP A 113 11.72 -0.02 12.31
N ASN A 114 12.54 -0.91 11.75
CA ASN A 114 13.98 -0.93 11.97
C ASN A 114 14.66 0.22 11.18
N VAL A 115 15.92 0.48 11.51
CA VAL A 115 16.70 1.57 10.89
C VAL A 115 16.80 1.42 9.36
N ARG A 116 16.92 0.19 8.84
CA ARG A 116 16.98 -0.08 7.40
C ARG A 116 15.67 0.32 6.70
N PHE A 117 14.54 -0.02 7.31
CA PHE A 117 13.19 0.30 6.82
C PHE A 117 12.97 1.81 6.79
N LEU A 118 13.40 2.52 7.84
CA LEU A 118 13.32 3.98 7.92
C LEU A 118 14.22 4.65 6.87
N LYS A 119 15.46 4.19 6.71
CA LYS A 119 16.39 4.70 5.68
C LYS A 119 15.87 4.48 4.26
N LEU A 120 15.23 3.34 4.00
CA LEU A 120 14.56 3.09 2.71
C LEU A 120 13.48 4.14 2.42
N PHE A 121 12.61 4.46 3.37
CA PHE A 121 11.57 5.46 3.15
C PHE A 121 12.10 6.89 3.05
N LEU A 122 13.07 7.25 3.89
CA LEU A 122 13.74 8.55 3.80
C LEU A 122 14.42 8.70 2.44
N SER A 123 15.06 7.64 1.94
CA SER A 123 15.67 7.63 0.62
C SER A 123 14.64 7.76 -0.52
N LEU A 124 13.50 7.07 -0.41
CA LEU A 124 12.37 7.23 -1.35
C LEU A 124 11.84 8.66 -1.38
N MET A 125 11.82 9.32 -0.22
CA MET A 125 11.41 10.72 -0.08
C MET A 125 12.54 11.71 -0.39
N GLY A 126 13.78 11.24 -0.60
CA GLY A 126 14.95 12.08 -0.85
C GLY A 126 15.37 12.93 0.35
N LEU A 127 15.29 12.37 1.56
CA LEU A 127 15.69 13.00 2.82
C LEU A 127 17.04 12.45 3.31
N SER A 128 17.72 13.21 4.17
CA SER A 128 18.98 12.78 4.80
C SER A 128 18.80 11.50 5.65
N LEU A 129 19.70 10.54 5.41
CA LEU A 129 19.74 9.21 6.01
C LEU A 129 20.54 9.13 7.32
N GLU A 130 21.12 10.26 7.75
CA GLU A 130 21.98 10.34 8.92
C GLU A 130 21.18 10.49 10.21
N GLY A 131 21.71 9.99 11.31
CA GLY A 131 21.13 10.19 12.65
C GLY A 131 20.64 8.92 13.34
N THR A 132 20.07 9.12 14.52
CA THR A 132 19.53 8.06 15.36
C THR A 132 18.16 7.57 14.85
N ARG A 133 17.72 6.39 15.29
CA ARG A 133 16.41 5.83 14.88
C ARG A 133 15.26 6.81 15.13
N GLU A 134 15.29 7.52 16.25
CA GLU A 134 14.28 8.48 16.66
C GLU A 134 14.30 9.72 15.77
N GLU A 135 15.48 10.23 15.41
CA GLU A 135 15.63 11.31 14.45
C GLU A 135 15.12 10.92 13.06
N LEU A 136 15.39 9.69 12.60
CA LEU A 136 14.90 9.20 11.32
C LEU A 136 13.37 9.13 11.29
N ILE A 137 12.74 8.68 12.39
CA ILE A 137 11.26 8.69 12.53
C ILE A 137 10.73 10.12 12.55
N ALA A 138 11.34 11.00 13.33
CA ALA A 138 10.93 12.40 13.44
C ALA A 138 11.02 13.12 12.08
N ARG A 139 12.08 12.88 11.31
CA ARG A 139 12.24 13.41 9.94
C ARG A 139 11.19 12.85 8.99
N LEU A 140 10.99 11.54 9.00
CA LEU A 140 10.01 10.87 8.15
C LEU A 140 8.60 11.42 8.40
N VAL A 141 8.19 11.48 9.67
CA VAL A 141 6.86 11.95 10.07
C VAL A 141 6.73 13.45 9.89
N GLY A 142 7.77 14.22 10.18
CA GLY A 142 7.79 15.67 9.95
C GLY A 142 7.63 16.02 8.47
N PHE A 143 8.24 15.23 7.57
CA PHE A 143 8.02 15.38 6.13
C PHE A 143 6.61 14.94 5.71
N LEU A 144 6.10 13.82 6.23
CA LEU A 144 4.74 13.37 5.93
C LEU A 144 3.65 14.30 6.51
N ALA A 145 3.94 15.07 7.55
CA ALA A 145 3.01 16.05 8.08
C ALA A 145 2.75 17.19 7.08
N LYS A 146 3.83 17.71 6.47
CA LYS A 146 3.75 18.75 5.45
C LYS A 146 4.79 18.48 4.36
N PRO A 147 4.45 17.65 3.35
CA PRO A 147 5.35 17.38 2.23
C PRO A 147 5.62 18.66 1.46
N ASP A 148 6.91 18.97 1.29
CA ASP A 148 7.40 20.19 0.64
C ASP A 148 8.51 19.81 -0.36
N PRO A 149 8.39 20.17 -1.65
CA PRO A 149 9.43 19.91 -2.64
C PRO A 149 10.78 20.55 -2.30
N ALA A 150 10.81 21.66 -1.54
CA ALA A 150 12.05 22.35 -1.18
C ALA A 150 12.93 21.55 -0.19
N ARG A 151 12.35 20.58 0.52
CA ARG A 151 13.05 19.76 1.52
C ARG A 151 13.62 18.46 0.93
N VAL A 152 13.47 18.25 -0.37
CA VAL A 152 13.85 17.00 -1.03
C VAL A 152 15.17 17.19 -1.76
N ASP A 153 16.18 16.46 -1.35
CA ASP A 153 17.49 16.43 -2.00
C ASP A 153 17.44 15.48 -3.21
N PRO A 154 17.60 15.99 -4.45
CA PRO A 154 17.56 15.15 -5.64
C PRO A 154 18.76 14.20 -5.71
N ALA A 155 19.86 14.52 -5.03
CA ALA A 155 21.12 13.76 -5.05
C ALA A 155 21.11 12.50 -4.17
N VAL A 156 20.10 12.31 -3.30
CA VAL A 156 20.07 11.14 -2.40
C VAL A 156 19.78 9.86 -3.21
N PRO A 157 20.70 8.88 -3.26
CA PRO A 157 20.48 7.63 -3.97
C PRO A 157 19.38 6.79 -3.32
N VAL A 158 18.71 5.96 -4.12
CA VAL A 158 17.69 5.02 -3.61
C VAL A 158 18.39 3.94 -2.78
N PHE A 159 18.12 3.88 -1.49
CA PHE A 159 18.68 2.91 -0.57
C PHE A 159 18.06 1.55 -0.88
N GLN A 160 18.86 0.63 -1.41
CA GLN A 160 18.46 -0.75 -1.65
C GLN A 160 18.72 -1.57 -0.38
N LEU A 161 17.69 -2.27 0.10
CA LEU A 161 17.93 -3.40 1.00
C LEU A 161 18.51 -4.53 0.15
N VAL A 162 19.85 -4.69 0.24
CA VAL A 162 20.59 -5.90 -0.15
C VAL A 162 20.39 -6.96 0.93
#